data_AF-A0A1A7WXK3-F1
#
_entry.id   AF-A0A1A7WXK3-F1
#
_cell.length_a   1.000
_cell.length_b   1.000
_cell.length_c   1.000
_cell.angle_alpha   90.00
_cell.angle_beta   90.00
_cell.angle_gamma   90.00
#
_symmetry.space_group_name_H-M   'P 1'
#
loop_
_entity.id
_entity.type
_entity.pdbx_description
1 polymer ?
#
loop_
_entity_poly.entity_id
_entity_poly.type
_entity_poly.pdbx_seq_one_letter_code
_entity_poly.pdbx_strand_id
1 'polypeptide(L)'
;WWALGVLIYEMAAGYPPFFADQPIQIYEKIVSGKVRFPSHFSSDLKDLLRNLLQVDLTKRFGNLRNGVNDIKGHKWFATTDWIAIYQKKVEAPFIPKCKGPGDTSNFDDYEEEEIRVSFTEKCSKEFAEF
;
A
#
# COMPACT_ATOMS: atom_id res chain seq x y z
N TRP A 1 8.21 -2.31 3.03
CA TRP A 1 7.77 -3.68 2.68
C TRP A 1 6.57 -4.18 3.48
N TRP A 2 6.53 -4.06 4.81
CA TRP A 2 5.34 -4.46 5.59
C TRP A 2 4.03 -3.86 5.07
N ALA A 3 4.02 -2.53 4.85
CA ALA A 3 2.85 -1.83 4.30
C ALA A 3 2.39 -2.36 2.93
N LEU A 4 3.32 -2.84 2.08
CA LEU A 4 2.96 -3.50 0.81
C LEU A 4 2.21 -4.81 1.07
N GLY A 5 2.61 -5.59 2.07
CA GLY A 5 1.87 -6.78 2.48
C GLY A 5 0.45 -6.46 2.96
N VAL A 6 0.29 -5.36 3.71
CA VAL A 6 -1.04 -4.88 4.15
C VAL A 6 -1.89 -4.49 2.94
N LEU A 7 -1.33 -3.71 2.01
CA LEU A 7 -2.01 -3.27 0.79
C LEU A 7 -2.42 -4.43 -0.12
N ILE A 8 -1.53 -5.39 -0.37
CA ILE A 8 -1.84 -6.58 -1.20
C ILE A 8 -2.95 -7.41 -0.55
N TYR A 9 -2.90 -7.59 0.77
CA TYR A 9 -3.98 -8.28 1.49
C TYR A 9 -5.30 -7.55 1.30
N GLU A 10 -5.33 -6.24 1.52
CA GLU A 10 -6.55 -5.43 1.45
C GLU A 10 -7.16 -5.39 0.05
N MET A 11 -6.35 -5.22 -1.00
CA MET A 11 -6.82 -5.29 -2.39
C MET A 11 -7.43 -6.64 -2.74
N ALA A 12 -6.90 -7.74 -2.18
CA ALA A 12 -7.38 -9.09 -2.47
C ALA A 12 -8.55 -9.53 -1.60
N ALA A 13 -8.68 -9.01 -0.37
CA ALA A 13 -9.71 -9.39 0.60
C ALA A 13 -10.89 -8.40 0.65
N GLY A 14 -10.67 -7.14 0.29
CA GLY A 14 -11.61 -6.02 0.51
C GLY A 14 -11.59 -5.43 1.92
N TYR A 15 -10.66 -5.86 2.78
CA TYR A 15 -10.48 -5.34 4.15
C TYR A 15 -9.04 -5.57 4.63
N PRO A 16 -8.52 -4.77 5.59
CA PRO A 16 -7.13 -4.90 6.03
C PRO A 16 -6.89 -6.13 6.92
N PRO A 17 -5.68 -6.72 6.92
CA PRO A 17 -5.34 -7.90 7.71
C PRO A 17 -5.42 -7.70 9.23
N PHE A 18 -5.29 -6.45 9.69
CA PHE A 18 -5.37 -6.06 11.09
C PHE A 18 -6.45 -4.98 11.22
N PHE A 19 -7.65 -5.41 11.61
CA PHE A 19 -8.79 -4.53 11.82
C PHE A 19 -9.33 -4.70 13.25
N ALA A 20 -9.68 -3.59 13.89
CA ALA A 20 -10.34 -3.53 15.19
C ALA A 20 -10.94 -2.13 15.41
N ASP A 21 -11.83 -2.01 16.41
CA ASP A 21 -12.55 -0.75 16.68
C ASP A 21 -11.64 0.32 17.32
N GLN A 22 -10.66 -0.11 18.12
CA GLN A 22 -9.75 0.77 18.83
C GLN A 22 -8.31 0.61 18.30
N PRO A 23 -7.56 1.71 18.08
CA PRO A 23 -6.19 1.65 17.58
C PRO A 23 -5.27 0.73 18.40
N ILE A 24 -5.44 0.70 19.73
CA ILE A 24 -4.64 -0.17 20.60
C ILE A 24 -4.81 -1.66 20.27
N GLN A 25 -6.01 -2.10 19.94
CA GLN A 25 -6.30 -3.48 19.55
C GLN A 25 -5.71 -3.81 18.18
N ILE A 26 -5.66 -2.83 17.27
CA ILE A 26 -4.97 -2.97 15.97
C ILE A 26 -3.48 -3.21 16.22
N TYR A 27 -2.85 -2.43 17.12
CA TYR A 27 -1.44 -2.60 17.46
C TYR A 27 -1.14 -3.96 18.10
N GLU A 28 -1.98 -4.43 19.03
CA GLU A 28 -1.88 -5.77 19.62
C GLU A 28 -1.93 -6.87 18.56
N LYS A 29 -2.82 -6.74 17.56
CA LYS A 29 -2.92 -7.67 16.44
C LYS A 29 -1.67 -7.63 15.56
N ILE A 30 -1.15 -6.45 15.24
CA ILE A 30 0.06 -6.27 14.43
C ILE A 30 1.26 -6.95 15.10
N VAL A 31 1.52 -6.69 16.38
CA VAL A 31 2.67 -7.26 17.08
C VAL A 31 2.53 -8.77 17.31
N SER A 32 1.31 -9.30 17.39
CA SER A 32 1.08 -10.74 17.50
C SER A 32 1.51 -11.52 16.26
N GLY A 33 1.57 -10.87 15.08
CA GLY A 33 1.90 -11.51 13.81
C GLY A 33 0.87 -12.52 13.30
N LYS A 34 -0.29 -12.65 13.96
CA LYS A 34 -1.31 -13.64 13.61
C LYS A 34 -2.24 -13.08 12.53
N VAL A 35 -1.93 -13.38 11.28
CA VAL A 35 -2.78 -13.03 10.12
C VAL A 35 -3.65 -14.23 9.73
N ARG A 36 -4.96 -14.01 9.59
CA ARG A 36 -5.90 -14.99 9.01
C ARG A 36 -6.10 -14.68 7.54
N PHE A 37 -6.06 -15.68 6.68
CA PHE A 37 -6.25 -15.51 5.23
C PHE A 37 -7.61 -16.04 4.79
N PRO A 38 -8.34 -15.33 3.91
CA PRO A 38 -9.54 -15.86 3.28
C PRO A 38 -9.30 -17.21 2.58
N SER A 39 -10.34 -18.03 2.49
CA SER A 39 -10.26 -19.34 1.83
C SER A 39 -9.88 -19.21 0.35
N HIS A 40 -10.42 -18.19 -0.34
CA HIS A 40 -10.20 -17.92 -1.77
C HIS A 40 -8.80 -17.41 -2.11
N PHE A 41 -7.95 -17.08 -1.14
CA PHE A 41 -6.56 -16.70 -1.41
C PHE A 41 -5.78 -17.93 -1.92
N SER A 42 -5.06 -17.76 -3.02
CA SER A 42 -4.16 -18.79 -3.56
C SER A 42 -3.03 -19.12 -2.58
N SER A 43 -2.43 -20.31 -2.73
CA SER A 43 -1.28 -20.71 -1.93
C SER A 43 -0.11 -19.74 -2.07
N ASP A 44 0.15 -19.27 -3.29
CA ASP A 44 1.24 -18.35 -3.58
C ASP A 44 0.99 -16.96 -2.97
N LEU A 45 -0.26 -16.47 -2.99
CA LEU A 45 -0.59 -15.20 -2.32
C LEU A 45 -0.38 -15.31 -0.81
N LYS A 46 -0.86 -16.40 -0.19
CA LYS A 46 -0.66 -16.65 1.25
C LYS A 46 0.82 -16.71 1.60
N ASP A 47 1.64 -17.36 0.78
CA ASP A 47 3.08 -17.48 1.00
C ASP A 47 3.80 -16.13 0.91
N LEU A 48 3.51 -15.33 -0.12
CA LEU A 48 4.04 -13.98 -0.26
C LEU A 48 3.68 -13.12 0.96
N LEU A 49 2.40 -13.14 1.36
CA LEU A 49 1.91 -12.34 2.47
C LEU A 49 2.52 -12.74 3.80
N ARG A 50 2.77 -14.04 4.07
CA ARG A 50 3.49 -14.46 5.28
C ARG A 50 4.91 -13.90 5.33
N ASN A 51 5.59 -13.80 4.18
CA ASN A 51 6.94 -13.27 4.09
C ASN A 51 7.00 -11.73 4.15
N LEU A 52 5.97 -11.04 3.67
CA LEU A 52 5.85 -9.57 3.76
C LEU A 52 5.35 -9.09 5.13
N LEU A 53 4.35 -9.78 5.68
CA LEU A 53 3.76 -9.55 7.02
C LEU A 53 4.51 -10.32 8.11
N GLN A 54 5.82 -10.51 7.92
CA GLN A 54 6.71 -11.12 8.89
C GLN A 54 7.07 -10.11 9.99
N VAL A 55 6.76 -10.42 11.24
CA VAL A 55 7.02 -9.53 12.39
C VAL A 55 8.51 -9.32 12.61
N ASP A 56 9.29 -10.41 12.49
CA ASP A 56 10.75 -10.36 12.57
C ASP A 56 11.34 -9.71 11.32
N LEU A 57 11.81 -8.46 11.44
CA LEU A 57 12.37 -7.69 10.34
C LEU A 57 13.53 -8.41 9.62
N THR A 58 14.28 -9.27 10.32
CA THR A 58 15.44 -9.99 9.77
C THR A 58 15.02 -11.11 8.81
N LYS A 59 13.75 -11.50 8.85
CA LYS A 59 13.14 -12.55 8.00
C LYS A 59 12.17 -11.98 6.97
N ARG A 60 11.96 -10.66 6.96
CA ARG A 60 10.96 -10.01 6.09
C ARG A 60 11.50 -9.85 4.68
N PHE A 61 10.71 -10.26 3.68
CA PHE A 61 11.04 -10.04 2.27
C PHE A 61 11.24 -8.56 1.97
N GLY A 62 12.20 -8.27 1.09
CA GLY A 62 12.67 -6.92 0.83
C GLY A 62 13.74 -6.41 1.82
N ASN A 63 13.96 -7.10 2.94
CA ASN A 63 14.99 -6.78 3.94
C ASN A 63 16.02 -7.92 4.14
N LEU A 64 16.00 -8.94 3.28
CA LEU A 64 16.99 -10.01 3.26
C LEU A 64 18.16 -9.65 2.34
N ARG A 65 19.14 -10.55 2.21
CA ARG A 65 20.32 -10.37 1.35
C ARG A 65 19.98 -10.06 -0.11
N ASN A 66 18.93 -10.65 -0.67
CA ASN A 66 18.52 -10.39 -2.06
C ASN A 66 17.62 -9.16 -2.20
N GLY A 67 17.23 -8.53 -1.08
CA GLY A 67 16.40 -7.33 -1.05
C GLY A 67 15.08 -7.51 -1.81
N VAL A 68 14.81 -6.60 -2.74
CA VAL A 68 13.58 -6.59 -3.54
C VAL A 68 13.43 -7.83 -4.45
N ASN A 69 14.53 -8.52 -4.78
CA ASN A 69 14.48 -9.66 -5.70
C ASN A 69 13.76 -10.87 -5.09
N ASP A 70 13.71 -11.00 -3.76
CA ASP A 70 12.89 -12.03 -3.10
C ASP A 70 11.40 -11.81 -3.37
N ILE A 71 10.97 -10.56 -3.55
CA ILE A 71 9.59 -10.20 -3.90
C ILE A 71 9.38 -10.40 -5.40
N LYS A 72 10.25 -9.82 -6.24
CA LYS A 72 10.10 -9.90 -7.70
C LYS A 72 10.17 -11.32 -8.26
N GLY A 73 10.98 -12.19 -7.64
CA GLY A 73 11.13 -13.59 -8.01
C GLY A 73 10.14 -14.54 -7.35
N HIS A 74 9.23 -14.03 -6.51
CA HIS A 74 8.24 -14.87 -5.83
C HIS A 74 7.21 -15.45 -6.83
N LYS A 75 6.75 -16.69 -6.60
CA LYS A 75 5.82 -17.41 -7.50
C LYS A 75 4.54 -16.64 -7.81
N TRP A 76 4.02 -15.89 -6.83
CA TRP A 76 2.84 -15.04 -7.03
C TRP A 76 3.03 -13.97 -8.12
N PHE A 77 4.28 -13.53 -8.35
CA PHE A 77 4.64 -12.59 -9.42
C PHE A 77 5.24 -13.28 -10.65
N ALA A 78 5.15 -14.61 -10.78
CA ALA A 78 5.77 -15.34 -11.90
C ALA A 78 5.27 -14.89 -13.28
N THR A 79 4.04 -14.39 -13.37
CA THR A 79 3.44 -13.86 -14.61
C THR A 79 3.70 -12.37 -14.83
N THR A 80 4.44 -11.71 -13.94
CA THR A 80 4.68 -10.26 -13.99
C THR A 80 5.89 -9.94 -14.86
N ASP A 81 5.67 -9.31 -16.01
CA ASP A 81 6.73 -8.66 -16.77
C ASP A 81 7.04 -7.28 -16.17
N TRP A 82 8.05 -7.24 -15.32
CA TRP A 82 8.48 -6.01 -14.65
C TRP A 82 8.92 -4.90 -15.61
N ILE A 83 9.46 -5.23 -16.79
CA ILE A 83 9.91 -4.25 -17.77
C ILE A 83 8.70 -3.67 -18.51
N ALA A 84 7.75 -4.52 -18.92
CA ALA A 84 6.52 -4.05 -19.57
C ALA A 84 5.66 -3.19 -18.64
N ILE A 85 5.58 -3.55 -17.35
CA ILE A 85 4.90 -2.72 -16.33
C ILE A 85 5.58 -1.35 -16.20
N TYR A 86 6.90 -1.31 -16.07
CA TYR A 86 7.65 -0.05 -16.00
C TYR A 86 7.45 0.82 -17.25
N GLN A 87 7.42 0.20 -18.44
CA GLN A 87 7.19 0.87 -19.71
C GLN A 87 5.71 1.18 -19.99
N LYS A 88 4.79 0.86 -19.07
CA LYS A 88 3.34 1.04 -19.21
C LYS A 88 2.76 0.36 -20.47
N LYS A 89 3.29 -0.82 -20.80
CA LYS A 89 2.88 -1.62 -21.97
C LYS A 89 1.82 -2.69 -21.67
N VAL A 90 1.59 -2.97 -20.39
CA VAL A 90 0.54 -3.89 -19.95
C VAL A 90 -0.78 -3.14 -19.89
N GLU A 91 -1.83 -3.71 -20.48
CA GLU A 91 -3.19 -3.16 -20.39
C GLU A 91 -3.68 -3.22 -18.93
N ALA A 92 -4.20 -2.10 -18.44
CA ALA A 92 -4.72 -2.05 -17.07
C ALA A 92 -6.05 -2.80 -16.97
N PRO A 93 -6.32 -3.53 -15.86
CA PRO A 93 -7.57 -4.26 -15.69
C PRO A 93 -8.79 -3.34 -15.53
N PHE A 94 -8.57 -2.08 -15.19
CA PHE A 94 -9.61 -1.06 -15.04
C PHE A 94 -9.11 0.27 -15.59
N ILE A 95 -9.93 0.88 -16.45
CA ILE A 95 -9.73 2.25 -16.95
C ILE A 95 -10.81 3.12 -16.32
N PRO A 96 -10.46 4.08 -15.45
CA PRO A 96 -11.42 4.97 -14.83
C PRO A 96 -12.19 5.79 -15.86
N LYS A 97 -13.49 6.02 -15.62
CA LYS A 97 -14.29 6.92 -16.44
C LYS A 97 -13.90 8.36 -16.10
N CYS A 98 -13.51 9.13 -17.11
CA CYS A 98 -13.14 10.52 -16.97
C CYS A 98 -13.58 11.27 -18.23
N LYS A 99 -14.25 12.41 -18.05
CA LYS A 99 -14.81 13.22 -19.14
C LYS A 99 -13.81 14.21 -19.73
N GLY A 100 -12.71 14.48 -19.03
CA GLY A 100 -11.67 15.40 -19.48
C GLY A 100 -10.71 15.81 -18.36
N PRO A 101 -9.71 16.65 -18.66
CA PRO A 101 -8.62 16.95 -17.71
C PRO A 101 -9.04 17.63 -16.40
N GLY A 102 -10.22 18.26 -16.35
CA GLY A 102 -10.77 18.91 -15.14
C GLY A 102 -11.91 18.14 -14.48
N ASP A 103 -12.17 16.90 -14.87
CA ASP A 103 -13.25 16.09 -14.29
C ASP A 103 -12.87 15.60 -12.89
N THR A 104 -13.63 16.02 -11.88
CA THR A 104 -13.45 15.65 -10.48
C THR A 104 -14.37 14.51 -10.03
N SER A 105 -15.14 13.89 -10.94
CA SER A 105 -16.21 12.94 -10.56
C SER A 105 -15.76 11.64 -9.89
N ASN A 106 -14.45 11.35 -9.83
CA ASN A 106 -13.89 10.18 -9.13
C ASN A 106 -13.40 10.53 -7.71
N PHE A 107 -13.61 11.77 -7.27
CA PHE A 107 -13.29 12.26 -5.93
C PHE A 107 -14.58 12.58 -5.18
N ASP A 108 -14.52 12.50 -3.85
CA ASP A 108 -15.61 12.94 -2.99
C ASP A 108 -15.65 14.48 -2.91
N ASP A 109 -16.84 15.03 -2.64
CA ASP A 109 -17.01 16.46 -2.38
C ASP A 109 -16.60 16.78 -0.93
N TYR A 110 -15.83 17.85 -0.76
CA TYR A 110 -15.40 18.36 0.55
C TYR A 110 -15.88 19.79 0.76
N GLU A 111 -15.91 20.25 2.01
CA GLU A 111 -16.21 21.65 2.32
C GLU A 111 -15.10 22.55 1.79
N GLU A 112 -15.48 23.60 1.06
CA GLU A 112 -14.55 24.56 0.48
C GLU A 112 -14.13 25.58 1.53
N GLU A 113 -12.82 25.68 1.80
CA GLU A 113 -12.23 26.63 2.75
C GLU A 113 -11.41 27.71 2.04
N GLU A 114 -11.47 28.95 2.53
CA GLU A 114 -10.66 30.04 1.99
C GLU A 114 -9.16 29.85 2.30
N ILE A 115 -8.32 29.92 1.27
CA ILE A 115 -6.86 29.91 1.43
C ILE A 115 -6.42 31.28 1.97
N ARG A 116 -6.30 31.40 3.30
CA ARG A 116 -5.89 32.63 3.97
C ARG A 116 -4.37 32.77 4.03
N VAL A 117 -3.84 33.82 3.40
CA VAL A 117 -2.44 34.23 3.55
C VAL A 117 -2.31 35.29 4.65
N SER A 118 -1.45 35.04 5.63
CA SER A 118 -1.17 35.99 6.71
C SER A 118 -0.38 37.20 6.19
N PHE A 119 -0.72 38.40 6.66
CA PHE A 119 0.06 39.62 6.39
C PHE A 119 1.45 39.63 7.05
N THR A 120 1.67 38.72 7.99
CA THR A 120 2.96 38.53 8.68
C THR A 120 3.55 37.20 8.30
N GLU A 121 4.85 37.18 8.06
CA GLU A 121 5.62 35.96 7.86
C GLU A 121 5.47 35.04 9.09
N LYS A 122 5.14 33.76 8.84
CA LYS A 122 4.98 32.75 9.89
C LYS A 122 6.03 31.68 9.69
N CYS A 123 6.70 31.30 10.78
CA CYS A 123 7.57 30.14 10.82
C CYS A 123 8.73 30.15 9.80
N SER A 124 9.26 31.32 9.42
CA SER A 124 10.27 31.42 8.36
C SER A 124 11.60 30.76 8.71
N LYS A 125 11.96 30.68 9.99
CA LYS A 125 13.15 29.94 10.40
C LYS A 125 12.94 28.44 10.28
N GLU A 126 11.76 27.96 10.61
CA GLU A 126 11.36 26.56 10.53
C GLU A 126 11.24 26.09 9.07
N PHE A 127 10.84 26.98 8.15
CA PHE A 127 10.67 26.68 6.73
C PHE A 127 11.74 27.31 5.83
N ALA A 128 12.92 27.63 6.36
CA ALA A 128 13.97 28.32 5.60
C ALA A 128 14.51 27.53 4.39
N GLU A 129 14.37 26.20 4.42
CA GLU A 129 14.82 25.28 3.37
C GLU A 129 13.66 24.50 2.72
N PHE A 130 12.41 24.93 2.93
CA PHE A 130 11.25 24.28 2.32
C PHE A 130 11.24 24.47 0.79
#